data_AF-A0A521I2W2-F1
#
_entry.id   AF-A0A521I2W2-F1
#
_cell.length_a   1.000
_cell.length_b   1.000
_cell.length_c   1.000
_cell.angle_alpha   90.00
_cell.angle_beta   90.00
_cell.angle_gamma   90.00
#
_symmetry.space_group_name_H-M   'P 1'
#
loop_
_entity.id
_entity.type
_entity.pdbx_description
1 polymer ?
#
loop_
_entity_poly.entity_id
_entity_poly.type
_entity_poly.pdbx_seq_one_letter_code
_entity_poly.pdbx_strand_id
1 'polypeptide(L)'
;MENSNLNKSLNDLNTELQQTEPTEKTQATVAALKQDVSPMVEQPDADHAPDYQSLGERLNLALVDLDVDHPKLSTAIRTVLDDLAAVGI
;
A
#
# COMPACT_ATOMS: atom_id res chain seq x y z
N MET A 1 19.49 -8.82 8.05
CA MET A 1 18.53 -9.49 7.14
C MET A 1 17.17 -8.87 7.41
N GLU A 2 17.08 -7.56 7.27
CA GLU A 2 15.94 -6.76 7.71
C GLU A 2 15.30 -6.14 6.45
N ASN A 3 13.97 -6.12 6.39
CA ASN A 3 13.10 -5.67 5.28
C ASN A 3 12.61 -6.75 4.29
N SER A 4 12.81 -8.05 4.53
CA SER A 4 12.22 -9.09 3.66
C SER A 4 10.69 -9.24 3.82
N ASN A 5 10.16 -8.98 5.02
CA ASN A 5 8.71 -9.04 5.25
C ASN A 5 7.99 -7.85 4.63
N LEU A 6 8.50 -6.63 4.85
CA LEU A 6 7.91 -5.41 4.29
C LEU A 6 7.82 -5.46 2.77
N ASN A 7 8.93 -5.84 2.13
CA ASN A 7 9.01 -5.93 0.68
C ASN A 7 8.08 -7.04 0.14
N LYS A 8 7.98 -8.17 0.86
CA LYS A 8 7.03 -9.22 0.52
C LYS A 8 5.59 -8.73 0.62
N SER A 9 5.21 -8.08 1.71
CA SER A 9 3.86 -7.54 1.92
C SER A 9 3.51 -6.46 0.89
N LEU A 10 4.45 -5.56 0.57
CA LEU A 10 4.28 -4.54 -0.46
C LEU A 10 4.09 -5.15 -1.85
N ASN A 11 4.84 -6.20 -2.17
CA ASN A 11 4.73 -6.89 -3.44
C ASN A 11 3.41 -7.69 -3.54
N ASP A 12 2.98 -8.30 -2.43
CA ASP A 12 1.68 -8.99 -2.32
C ASP A 12 0.53 -7.99 -2.53
N LEU A 13 0.61 -6.83 -1.87
CA LEU A 13 -0.33 -5.73 -2.05
C LEU A 13 -0.34 -5.20 -3.49
N ASN A 14 0.84 -4.98 -4.09
CA ASN A 14 0.92 -4.52 -5.48
C ASN A 14 0.29 -5.54 -6.44
N THR A 15 0.49 -6.83 -6.17
CA THR A 15 -0.14 -7.93 -6.93
C THR A 15 -1.65 -7.91 -6.77
N GLU A 16 -2.17 -7.81 -5.54
CA GLU A 16 -3.61 -7.70 -5.27
C GLU A 16 -4.23 -6.44 -5.88
N LEU A 17 -3.51 -5.31 -5.88
CA LEU A 17 -3.92 -4.07 -6.56
C LEU A 17 -4.00 -4.30 -8.08
N GLN A 18 -3.06 -5.04 -8.67
CA GLN A 18 -3.06 -5.36 -10.10
C GLN A 18 -4.15 -6.34 -10.50
N GLN A 19 -4.46 -7.30 -9.62
CA GLN A 19 -5.49 -8.31 -9.86
C GLN A 19 -6.90 -7.82 -9.52
N THR A 20 -7.04 -6.82 -8.65
CA THR A 20 -8.34 -6.22 -8.36
C THR A 20 -8.77 -5.34 -9.51
N GLU A 21 -10.00 -5.59 -9.99
CA GLU A 21 -10.74 -4.65 -10.83
C GLU A 21 -11.35 -3.56 -9.93
N PRO A 22 -10.81 -2.32 -9.95
CA PRO A 22 -11.39 -1.24 -9.16
C PRO A 22 -12.74 -0.81 -9.74
N THR A 23 -13.66 -0.42 -8.87
CA THR A 23 -14.93 0.19 -9.27
C THR A 23 -14.72 1.65 -9.65
N GLU A 24 -15.67 2.30 -10.35
CA GLU A 24 -15.56 3.73 -10.73
C GLU A 24 -15.20 4.65 -9.56
N LYS A 25 -15.66 4.29 -8.35
CA LYS A 25 -15.41 5.04 -7.12
C LYS A 25 -14.00 4.82 -6.58
N THR A 26 -13.51 3.58 -6.62
CA THR A 26 -12.18 3.23 -6.10
C THR A 26 -11.08 3.29 -7.16
N GLN A 27 -11.41 3.51 -8.44
CA GLN A 27 -10.46 3.56 -9.56
C GLN A 27 -9.39 4.62 -9.39
N ALA A 28 -9.76 5.84 -8.97
CA ALA A 28 -8.79 6.89 -8.70
C ALA A 28 -7.86 6.52 -7.55
N THR A 29 -8.40 5.93 -6.49
CA THR A 29 -7.67 5.48 -5.30
C THR A 29 -6.71 4.33 -5.61
N VAL A 30 -7.16 3.31 -6.34
CA VAL A 30 -6.32 2.16 -6.76
C VAL A 30 -5.24 2.60 -7.74
N ALA A 31 -5.54 3.52 -8.66
CA ALA A 31 -4.53 4.06 -9.58
C ALA A 31 -3.45 4.86 -8.83
N ALA A 32 -3.85 5.70 -7.87
CA ALA A 32 -2.91 6.43 -7.02
C ALA A 32 -2.04 5.48 -6.19
N LEU A 33 -2.66 4.48 -5.54
CA LEU A 33 -1.93 3.47 -4.77
C LEU A 33 -0.95 2.67 -5.62
N LYS A 34 -1.32 2.26 -6.84
CA LYS A 34 -0.39 1.55 -7.75
C LYS A 34 0.83 2.42 -8.08
N GLN A 35 0.61 3.71 -8.30
CA GLN A 35 1.66 4.65 -8.66
C GLN A 35 2.60 4.94 -7.48
N ASP A 36 2.09 4.85 -6.25
CA ASP A 36 2.86 5.05 -5.01
C ASP A 36 3.55 3.77 -4.51
N VAL A 37 2.89 2.62 -4.58
CA VAL A 37 3.45 1.34 -4.11
C VAL A 37 4.53 0.84 -5.05
N SER A 38 4.41 1.03 -6.38
CA SER A 38 5.39 0.55 -7.36
C SER A 38 6.84 1.02 -7.08
N PRO A 39 7.12 2.33 -6.93
CA PRO A 39 8.49 2.80 -6.66
C PRO A 39 8.99 2.37 -5.27
N MET A 40 8.10 2.10 -4.31
CA MET A 40 8.48 1.69 -2.96
C MET A 40 8.76 0.18 -2.83
N VAL A 41 8.16 -0.64 -3.70
CA VAL A 41 8.57 -2.05 -3.87
C VAL A 41 9.99 -2.12 -4.44
N GLU A 42 10.33 -1.24 -5.37
CA GLU A 42 11.69 -1.16 -5.96
C GLU A 42 12.70 -0.48 -5.02
N GLN A 43 12.26 0.54 -4.26
CA GLN A 43 13.10 1.31 -3.35
C GLN A 43 12.37 1.54 -2.01
N PRO A 44 12.49 0.62 -1.03
CA PRO A 44 11.82 0.75 0.26
C PRO A 44 12.32 1.95 1.09
N ASP A 45 13.54 2.44 0.85
CA ASP A 45 14.10 3.65 1.47
C ASP A 45 13.58 4.97 0.86
N ALA A 46 12.75 4.92 -0.19
CA ALA A 46 12.19 6.11 -0.81
C ALA A 46 11.13 6.83 0.06
N ASP A 47 10.65 6.20 1.15
CA ASP A 47 9.72 6.82 2.13
C ASP A 47 10.38 7.93 2.97
N HIS A 48 11.70 8.11 2.91
CA HIS A 48 12.41 9.12 3.71
C HIS A 48 12.31 10.56 3.17
N ALA A 49 11.39 10.85 2.25
CA ALA A 49 11.18 12.21 1.76
C ALA A 49 10.38 13.03 2.80
N PRO A 50 10.96 14.10 3.42
CA PRO A 50 10.36 14.83 4.54
C PRO A 50 9.09 15.64 4.21
N ASP A 51 8.63 15.61 2.96
CA ASP A 51 7.50 16.40 2.44
C ASP A 51 6.36 15.55 1.86
N TYR A 52 6.49 14.22 1.85
CA TYR A 52 5.46 13.32 1.35
C TYR A 52 4.74 12.63 2.51
N GLN A 53 3.41 12.63 2.48
CA GLN A 53 2.63 11.75 3.36
C GLN A 53 3.15 10.32 3.20
N SER A 54 3.65 9.72 4.28
CA SER A 54 4.19 8.36 4.30
C SER A 54 3.21 7.40 3.63
N LEU A 55 3.75 6.39 2.95
CA LEU A 55 2.94 5.39 2.26
C LEU A 55 1.86 4.81 3.17
N GLY A 56 2.19 4.58 4.45
CA GLY A 56 1.23 4.12 5.45
C GLY A 56 0.00 5.04 5.55
N GLU A 57 0.17 6.36 5.58
CA GLU A 57 -0.96 7.27 5.73
C GLU A 57 -1.84 7.33 4.48
N ARG A 58 -1.24 7.26 3.29
CA ARG A 58 -1.96 7.16 2.01
C ARG A 58 -2.67 5.83 1.84
N LEU A 59 -2.01 4.74 2.24
CA LEU A 59 -2.61 3.41 2.33
C LEU A 59 -3.77 3.39 3.30
N ASN A 60 -3.66 4.05 4.45
CA ASN A 60 -4.71 4.10 5.46
C ASN A 60 -5.92 4.93 4.98
N LEU A 61 -5.69 6.04 4.27
CA LEU A 61 -6.78 6.81 3.64
C LEU A 61 -7.46 6.01 2.53
N ALA A 62 -6.67 5.35 1.68
CA ALA A 62 -7.19 4.50 0.63
C ALA A 62 -7.92 3.27 1.18
N LEU A 63 -7.45 2.71 2.30
CA LEU A 63 -8.09 1.61 3.03
C LEU A 63 -9.52 1.99 3.39
N VAL A 64 -9.76 3.20 3.91
CA VAL A 64 -11.11 3.64 4.31
C VAL A 64 -12.07 3.65 3.12
N ASP A 65 -11.57 4.01 1.93
CA ASP A 65 -12.38 4.03 0.70
C ASP A 65 -12.56 2.62 0.11
N LEU A 66 -11.55 1.77 0.23
CA LEU A 66 -11.51 0.40 -0.29
C LEU A 66 -12.16 -0.63 0.64
N ASP A 67 -12.24 -0.40 1.94
CA ASP A 67 -12.83 -1.33 2.93
C ASP A 67 -14.31 -1.62 2.64
N VAL A 68 -15.01 -0.63 2.10
CA VAL A 68 -16.42 -0.75 1.74
C VAL A 68 -16.63 -1.58 0.46
N ASP A 69 -15.72 -1.46 -0.50
CA ASP A 69 -15.88 -2.01 -1.86
C ASP A 69 -15.08 -3.32 -2.07
N HIS A 70 -13.91 -3.43 -1.44
CA HIS A 70 -12.91 -4.48 -1.63
C HIS A 70 -12.25 -4.93 -0.31
N PRO A 71 -12.94 -5.73 0.53
CA PRO A 71 -12.44 -6.16 1.83
C PRO A 71 -11.13 -6.98 1.77
N LYS A 72 -10.88 -7.68 0.65
CA LYS A 72 -9.62 -8.40 0.42
C LYS A 72 -8.44 -7.46 0.28
N LEU A 73 -8.59 -6.43 -0.56
CA LEU A 73 -7.59 -5.39 -0.79
C LEU A 73 -7.30 -4.66 0.53
N SER A 74 -8.34 -4.35 1.29
CA SER A 74 -8.18 -3.70 2.58
C SER A 74 -7.40 -4.55 3.57
N THR A 75 -7.61 -5.86 3.57
CA THR A 75 -6.82 -6.78 4.40
C THR A 75 -5.34 -6.77 4.00
N ALA A 76 -5.03 -6.77 2.70
CA ALA A 76 -3.65 -6.70 2.22
C ALA A 76 -2.98 -5.37 2.58
N ILE A 77 -3.68 -4.25 2.38
CA ILE A 77 -3.21 -2.90 2.76
C ILE A 77 -2.92 -2.82 4.25
N ARG A 78 -3.81 -3.35 5.08
CA ARG A 78 -3.66 -3.36 6.54
C ARG A 78 -2.48 -4.20 7.00
N THR A 79 -2.19 -5.30 6.31
CA THR A 79 -1.01 -6.14 6.56
C THR A 79 0.29 -5.40 6.24
N VAL A 80 0.32 -4.66 5.13
CA VAL A 80 1.47 -3.80 4.77
C VAL A 80 1.68 -2.69 5.79
N LEU A 81 0.60 -2.05 6.24
CA LEU A 81 0.60 -1.03 7.28
C LEU A 81 1.13 -1.54 8.61
N ASP A 82 0.71 -2.74 9.01
CA ASP A 82 1.18 -3.41 10.23
C ASP A 82 2.67 -3.74 10.13
N ASP A 83 3.14 -4.21 8.97
CA ASP A 83 4.56 -4.47 8.71
C ASP A 83 5.38 -3.16 8.69
N LEU A 84 4.88 -2.08 8.09
CA LEU A 84 5.49 -0.74 8.10
C LEU A 84 5.67 -0.25 9.54
N ALA A 85 4.59 -0.31 10.33
CA ALA A 85 4.60 0.06 11.73
C ALA A 85 5.51 -0.83 12.58
N ALA A 86 5.60 -2.13 12.27
CA ALA A 86 6.47 -3.07 12.97
C ALA A 86 7.97 -2.84 12.68
N VAL A 87 8.30 -2.34 11.49
CA VAL A 87 9.67 -1.92 11.12
C VAL A 87 10.00 -0.54 11.72
N GLY A 88 9.01 0.19 12.22
CA GLY A 88 9.19 1.46 12.92
C GLY A 88 9.48 2.64 11.99
N ILE A 89 9.00 2.53 10.74
CA ILE A 89 9.04 3.58 9.71
C ILE A 89 7.63 4.16 9.55
#